data_AF-A0A8K0M1J5-F1
#
_entry.id   AF-A0A8K0M1J5-F1
#
_cell.length_a   1.000
_cell.length_b   1.000
_cell.length_c   1.000
_cell.angle_alpha   90.00
_cell.angle_beta   90.00
_cell.angle_gamma   90.00
#
_symmetry.space_group_name_H-M   'P 1'
#
loop_
_entity.id
_entity.type
_entity.pdbx_description
1 polymer ?
#
loop_
_entity_poly.entity_id
_entity_poly.type
_entity_poly.pdbx_seq_one_letter_code
_entity_poly.pdbx_strand_id
1 'polypeptide(L)'
;MRFRHRFLRTNPAIKVWVFLACLILVFILLTRDYGFSEGARLAGGSPNAFVFYAAQDAYACSVLVNIHLLKAVHHSKHRIIVLVSKDVSSKYRSSFKTLGAEVVRENPMPLHPASSQYYRGCLLKLSAFRMHEIDPSLNRVVVLDADQLILKNLDHLFDLPPADLVAPRAYWLDDSFLSSTLMLIQPTPKLWSQIQQTVATLPPHQYDMDVVNALFGDLAVRLPGSYIVLNNHWEDWTLPPWFTPKASQPASAEDLDHLLAQSYVIHFTAVGKPWKYDIWTVSELKPNVHPLLLRQWEEWRLIALEVCPKGLLDHL
;
A
#
# COMPACT_ATOMS: atom_id res chain seq x y z
N MET A 1 28.56 -63.65 -68.98
CA MET A 1 27.82 -63.82 -67.71
C MET A 1 27.66 -62.45 -67.06
N ARG A 2 26.42 -61.95 -66.93
CA ARG A 2 26.09 -60.62 -66.35
C ARG A 2 25.49 -60.83 -64.95
N PHE A 3 26.07 -60.21 -63.92
CA PHE A 3 25.50 -60.13 -62.57
C PHE A 3 24.37 -59.08 -62.55
N ARG A 4 23.20 -59.47 -62.04
CA ARG A 4 22.05 -58.59 -61.78
C ARG A 4 22.01 -58.24 -60.29
N HIS A 5 22.03 -56.95 -59.97
CA HIS A 5 21.69 -56.44 -58.64
C HIS A 5 20.19 -56.59 -58.36
N ARG A 6 19.86 -57.21 -57.22
CA ARG A 6 18.49 -57.40 -56.70
C ARG A 6 18.10 -56.18 -55.87
N PHE A 7 17.06 -55.46 -56.29
CA PHE A 7 16.40 -54.43 -55.50
C PHE A 7 15.60 -55.09 -54.36
N LEU A 8 15.86 -54.69 -53.12
CA LEU A 8 15.10 -55.09 -51.94
C LEU A 8 13.73 -54.39 -51.94
N ARG A 9 12.64 -55.19 -51.94
CA ARG A 9 11.26 -54.71 -51.73
C ARG A 9 11.07 -54.35 -50.25
N THR A 10 10.89 -53.07 -49.97
CA THR A 10 10.53 -52.57 -48.62
C THR A 10 9.04 -52.80 -48.34
N ASN A 11 8.73 -53.32 -47.15
CA ASN A 11 7.39 -53.69 -46.68
C ASN A 11 6.45 -52.46 -46.56
N PRO A 12 5.23 -52.48 -47.14
CA PRO A 12 4.30 -51.33 -47.12
C PRO A 12 3.85 -50.91 -45.71
N ALA A 13 3.88 -51.81 -44.71
CA ALA A 13 3.56 -51.45 -43.33
C ALA A 13 4.58 -50.45 -42.72
N ILE A 14 5.86 -50.57 -43.08
CA ILE A 14 6.92 -49.67 -42.59
C ILE A 14 6.71 -48.25 -43.13
N LYS A 15 6.20 -48.11 -44.36
CA LYS A 15 5.92 -46.80 -44.95
C LYS A 15 4.79 -46.06 -44.22
N VAL A 16 3.77 -46.78 -43.74
CA VAL A 16 2.65 -46.19 -43.00
C VAL A 16 3.10 -45.71 -41.62
N TRP A 17 3.90 -46.50 -40.89
CA TRP A 17 4.43 -46.11 -39.58
C TRP A 17 5.41 -44.92 -39.67
N VAL A 18 6.24 -44.86 -40.71
CA VAL A 18 7.11 -43.70 -40.96
C VAL A 18 6.30 -42.44 -41.28
N PHE A 19 5.21 -42.56 -42.03
CA PHE A 19 4.34 -41.43 -42.34
C PHE A 19 3.59 -40.90 -41.10
N LEU A 20 3.11 -41.81 -40.23
CA LEU A 20 2.44 -41.45 -38.99
C LEU A 20 3.42 -40.79 -37.99
N ALA A 21 4.65 -41.32 -37.88
CA ALA A 21 5.69 -40.73 -37.04
C ALA A 21 6.10 -39.34 -37.54
N CYS A 22 6.20 -39.12 -38.85
CA CYS A 22 6.45 -37.80 -39.43
C CYS A 22 5.29 -36.82 -39.18
N LEU A 23 4.03 -37.25 -39.25
CA LEU A 23 2.89 -36.40 -38.94
C LEU A 23 2.85 -36.00 -37.46
N ILE A 24 3.19 -36.91 -36.54
CA ILE A 24 3.32 -36.59 -35.10
C ILE A 24 4.49 -35.63 -34.87
N LEU A 25 5.63 -35.83 -35.54
CA LEU A 25 6.77 -34.94 -35.44
C LEU A 25 6.46 -33.55 -35.99
N VAL A 26 5.75 -33.46 -37.12
CA VAL A 26 5.27 -32.19 -37.70
C VAL A 26 4.24 -31.54 -36.79
N PHE A 27 3.34 -32.30 -36.16
CA PHE A 27 2.38 -31.76 -35.19
C PHE A 27 3.07 -31.24 -33.92
N ILE A 28 4.10 -31.94 -33.41
CA ILE A 28 4.94 -31.48 -32.29
C ILE A 28 5.78 -30.26 -32.69
N LEU A 29 6.26 -30.18 -33.92
CA LEU A 29 7.00 -29.02 -34.43
C LEU A 29 6.07 -27.81 -34.67
N LEU A 30 4.85 -28.03 -35.17
CA LEU A 30 3.83 -26.99 -35.35
C LEU A 30 3.23 -26.51 -34.02
N THR A 31 3.11 -27.37 -33.01
CA THR A 31 2.69 -26.95 -31.66
C THR A 31 3.81 -26.32 -30.85
N ARG A 32 5.07 -26.60 -31.18
CA ARG A 32 6.24 -25.91 -30.62
C ARG A 32 6.33 -24.44 -31.08
N ASP A 33 5.75 -24.10 -32.23
CA ASP A 33 5.59 -22.71 -32.72
C ASP A 33 4.26 -22.05 -32.28
N TYR A 34 3.34 -22.80 -31.68
CA TYR A 34 2.18 -22.28 -30.91
C TYR A 34 2.42 -22.31 -29.40
N GLY A 35 3.68 -22.29 -28.99
CA GLY A 35 4.04 -21.75 -27.69
C GLY A 35 3.62 -20.29 -27.69
N PHE A 36 2.52 -19.98 -27.01
CA PHE A 36 2.21 -18.63 -26.57
C PHE A 36 3.49 -18.12 -25.93
N SER A 37 4.17 -17.23 -26.66
CA SER A 37 5.35 -16.55 -26.18
C SER A 37 4.98 -15.91 -24.85
N GLU A 38 5.37 -16.54 -23.74
CA GLU A 38 5.80 -15.84 -22.53
C GLU A 38 7.00 -14.98 -22.95
N GLY A 39 6.67 -13.93 -23.71
CA GLY A 39 7.59 -12.90 -24.10
C GLY A 39 7.90 -12.14 -22.85
N ALA A 40 9.06 -12.46 -22.26
CA ALA A 40 9.87 -11.55 -21.49
C ALA A 40 9.09 -10.60 -20.55
N ARG A 41 8.52 -11.13 -19.46
CA ARG A 41 8.23 -10.32 -18.25
C ARG A 41 9.50 -10.05 -17.43
N LEU A 42 10.62 -9.78 -18.09
CA LEU A 42 11.87 -9.39 -17.46
C LEU A 42 12.39 -8.09 -18.07
N ALA A 43 11.60 -7.03 -17.88
CA ALA A 43 12.05 -5.62 -17.79
C ALA A 43 10.94 -4.68 -17.28
N GLY A 44 9.93 -5.18 -16.55
CA GLY A 44 8.88 -4.36 -15.95
C GLY A 44 8.81 -4.67 -14.47
N GLY A 45 8.85 -3.66 -13.60
CA GLY A 45 8.72 -3.84 -12.16
C GLY A 45 7.39 -4.52 -11.79
N SER A 46 7.21 -4.86 -10.51
CA SER A 46 5.96 -5.44 -10.02
C SER A 46 4.74 -4.66 -10.56
N PRO A 47 3.69 -5.33 -11.08
CA PRO A 47 2.46 -4.64 -11.51
C PRO A 47 1.68 -4.08 -10.32
N ASN A 48 2.22 -4.19 -9.11
CA ASN A 48 1.62 -3.74 -7.88
C ASN A 48 2.61 -2.85 -7.12
N ALA A 49 2.09 -1.80 -6.47
CA ALA A 49 2.91 -0.85 -5.74
C ALA A 49 2.27 -0.38 -4.44
N PHE A 50 3.10 -0.09 -3.45
CA PHE A 50 2.71 0.77 -2.34
C PHE A 50 2.76 2.23 -2.80
N VAL A 51 1.73 3.00 -2.48
CA VAL A 51 1.63 4.42 -2.81
C VAL A 51 1.51 5.22 -1.52
N PHE A 52 2.47 6.09 -1.29
CA PHE A 52 2.41 7.09 -0.23
C PHE A 52 2.17 8.47 -0.83
N TYR A 53 1.79 9.43 0.01
CA TYR A 53 1.71 10.83 -0.37
C TYR A 53 2.33 11.73 0.71
N ALA A 54 2.91 12.85 0.29
CA ALA A 54 3.42 13.86 1.21
C ALA A 54 3.17 15.26 0.66
N ALA A 55 2.48 16.08 1.46
CA ALA A 55 2.23 17.48 1.13
C ALA A 55 3.23 18.46 1.76
N GLN A 56 4.10 17.99 2.67
CA GLN A 56 5.11 18.79 3.35
C GLN A 56 6.22 17.87 3.93
N ASP A 57 7.36 18.46 4.26
CA ASP A 57 8.57 17.75 4.70
C ASP A 57 8.37 16.86 5.95
N ALA A 58 7.57 17.30 6.93
CA ALA A 58 7.32 16.51 8.13
C ALA A 58 6.61 15.17 7.82
N TYR A 59 5.60 15.20 6.95
CA TYR A 59 4.93 13.99 6.48
C TYR A 59 5.84 13.18 5.54
N ALA A 60 6.68 13.86 4.74
CA ALA A 60 7.66 13.18 3.91
C ALA A 60 8.68 12.37 4.73
N CYS A 61 9.08 12.86 5.91
CA CYS A 61 9.89 12.08 6.85
C CYS A 61 9.17 10.81 7.30
N SER A 62 7.90 10.92 7.69
CA SER A 62 7.12 9.76 8.11
C SER A 62 6.91 8.74 6.97
N VAL A 63 6.82 9.20 5.72
CA VAL A 63 6.85 8.30 4.56
C VAL A 63 8.20 7.58 4.44
N LEU A 64 9.33 8.25 4.68
CA LEU A 64 10.66 7.60 4.67
C LEU A 64 10.75 6.49 5.72
N VAL A 65 10.22 6.71 6.92
CA VAL A 65 10.13 5.68 7.97
C VAL A 65 9.39 4.44 7.47
N ASN A 66 8.22 4.62 6.87
CA ASN A 66 7.43 3.48 6.37
C ASN A 66 8.04 2.81 5.13
N ILE A 67 8.75 3.55 4.27
CA ILE A 67 9.54 2.97 3.19
C ILE A 67 10.64 2.07 3.74
N HIS A 68 11.35 2.53 4.78
CA HIS A 68 12.37 1.73 5.46
C HIS A 68 11.75 0.47 6.06
N LEU A 69 10.65 0.58 6.79
CA LEU A 69 9.95 -0.58 7.36
C LEU A 69 9.55 -1.59 6.29
N LEU A 70 8.91 -1.14 5.20
CA LEU A 70 8.50 -2.04 4.12
C LEU A 70 9.67 -2.76 3.46
N LYS A 71 10.79 -2.07 3.21
CA LYS A 71 11.93 -2.64 2.48
C LYS A 71 12.94 -3.37 3.35
N ALA A 72 13.40 -2.73 4.42
CA ALA A 72 14.48 -3.22 5.26
C ALA A 72 14.00 -4.22 6.31
N VAL A 73 12.80 -4.03 6.86
CA VAL A 73 12.26 -4.88 7.94
C VAL A 73 11.33 -5.96 7.39
N HIS A 74 10.35 -5.57 6.58
CA HIS A 74 9.32 -6.48 6.05
C HIS A 74 9.67 -7.11 4.71
N HIS A 75 10.82 -6.74 4.13
CA HIS A 75 11.38 -7.29 2.89
C HIS A 75 10.41 -7.31 1.70
N SER A 76 9.53 -6.31 1.61
CA SER A 76 8.59 -6.18 0.50
C SER A 76 9.32 -6.04 -0.83
N LYS A 77 8.84 -6.78 -1.82
CA LYS A 77 9.38 -6.79 -3.19
C LYS A 77 8.59 -5.88 -4.14
N HIS A 78 7.51 -5.28 -3.66
CA HIS A 78 6.68 -4.39 -4.46
C HIS A 78 7.35 -3.03 -4.64
N ARG A 79 6.96 -2.35 -5.72
CA ARG A 79 7.43 -0.99 -5.98
C ARG A 79 6.86 -0.05 -4.91
N ILE A 80 7.56 1.04 -4.65
CA ILE A 80 7.05 2.09 -3.77
C ILE A 80 7.08 3.41 -4.54
N ILE A 81 5.92 4.06 -4.60
CA ILE A 81 5.72 5.32 -5.30
C ILE A 81 5.27 6.36 -4.27
N VAL A 82 5.87 7.56 -4.31
CA VAL A 82 5.53 8.66 -3.42
C VAL A 82 5.01 9.84 -4.25
N LEU A 83 3.74 10.17 -4.04
CA LEU A 83 3.09 11.36 -4.59
C LEU A 83 3.47 12.57 -3.74
N VAL A 84 4.19 13.53 -4.29
CA VAL A 84 4.68 14.70 -3.53
C VAL A 84 4.12 16.01 -4.07
N SER A 85 3.70 16.88 -3.16
CA SER A 85 3.36 18.26 -3.52
C SER A 85 4.63 19.07 -3.84
N LYS A 86 4.43 20.30 -4.35
CA LYS A 86 5.52 21.27 -4.52
C LYS A 86 6.20 21.68 -3.21
N ASP A 87 5.51 21.53 -2.08
CA ASP A 87 5.95 21.98 -0.76
C ASP A 87 6.87 20.94 -0.07
N VAL A 88 7.09 19.78 -0.68
CA VAL A 88 8.14 18.83 -0.27
C VAL A 88 9.48 19.25 -0.90
N SER A 89 10.52 19.40 -0.08
CA SER A 89 11.82 19.87 -0.51
C SER A 89 12.61 18.83 -1.32
N SER A 90 13.66 19.28 -2.02
CA SER A 90 14.52 18.40 -2.83
C SER A 90 15.23 17.34 -1.99
N LYS A 91 15.64 17.67 -0.75
CA LYS A 91 16.33 16.73 0.14
C LYS A 91 15.47 15.48 0.43
N TYR A 92 14.19 15.65 0.76
CA TYR A 92 13.29 14.51 0.98
C TYR A 92 13.03 13.72 -0.28
N ARG A 93 12.83 14.40 -1.43
CA ARG A 93 12.68 13.71 -2.72
C ARG A 93 13.91 12.87 -3.10
N SER A 94 15.11 13.34 -2.78
CA SER A 94 16.35 12.58 -2.98
C SER A 94 16.45 11.40 -2.00
N SER A 95 16.04 11.57 -0.75
CA SER A 95 15.99 10.48 0.23
C SER A 95 15.03 9.36 -0.20
N PHE A 96 13.85 9.68 -0.75
CA PHE A 96 12.93 8.67 -1.30
C PHE A 96 13.61 7.82 -2.37
N LYS A 97 14.28 8.46 -3.33
CA LYS A 97 15.02 7.77 -4.40
C LYS A 97 16.18 6.92 -3.86
N THR A 98 16.87 7.41 -2.82
CA THR A 98 17.96 6.68 -2.17
C THR A 98 17.45 5.40 -1.51
N LEU A 99 16.26 5.43 -0.91
CA LEU A 99 15.56 4.23 -0.43
C LEU A 99 14.88 3.44 -1.56
N GLY A 100 15.14 3.77 -2.83
CA GLY A 100 14.62 3.09 -4.01
C GLY A 100 13.12 3.27 -4.24
N ALA A 101 12.52 4.35 -3.73
CA ALA A 101 11.15 4.73 -4.07
C ALA A 101 11.12 5.67 -5.27
N GLU A 102 10.08 5.56 -6.07
CA GLU A 102 9.79 6.44 -7.19
C GLU A 102 9.06 7.69 -6.68
N VAL A 103 9.35 8.86 -7.28
CA VAL A 103 8.78 10.14 -6.83
C VAL A 103 8.01 10.76 -7.98
N VAL A 104 6.70 10.93 -7.77
CA VAL A 104 5.80 11.58 -8.73
C VAL A 104 5.34 12.91 -8.12
N ARG A 105 5.54 13.99 -8.86
CA ARG A 105 5.08 15.32 -8.41
C ARG A 105 3.63 15.51 -8.81
N GLU A 106 2.82 15.89 -7.84
CA GLU A 106 1.40 16.07 -8.02
C GLU A 106 0.88 17.33 -7.33
N ASN A 107 -0.18 17.90 -7.89
CA ASN A 107 -0.90 18.97 -7.22
C ASN A 107 -2.10 18.36 -6.49
N PRO A 108 -2.26 18.63 -5.18
CA PRO A 108 -3.45 18.21 -4.47
C PRO A 108 -4.70 18.78 -5.15
N MET A 109 -5.77 17.99 -5.21
CA MET A 109 -7.06 18.53 -5.62
C MET A 109 -7.48 19.69 -4.70
N PRO A 110 -8.18 20.71 -5.22
CA PRO A 110 -8.60 21.84 -4.42
C PRO A 110 -9.61 21.41 -3.35
N LEU A 111 -9.48 21.99 -2.16
CA LEU A 111 -10.51 21.92 -1.13
C LEU A 111 -11.63 22.90 -1.44
N HIS A 112 -12.79 22.68 -0.82
CA HIS A 112 -13.83 23.70 -0.75
C HIS A 112 -13.25 25.00 -0.13
N PRO A 113 -13.58 26.21 -0.64
CA PRO A 113 -12.98 27.46 -0.15
C PRO A 113 -13.17 27.74 1.35
N ALA A 114 -14.24 27.21 1.95
CA ALA A 114 -14.53 27.32 3.38
C ALA A 114 -13.85 26.25 4.25
N SER A 115 -13.04 25.36 3.66
CA SER A 115 -12.34 24.32 4.41
C SER A 115 -11.16 24.87 5.20
N SER A 116 -10.83 24.19 6.31
CA SER A 116 -9.70 24.58 7.15
C SER A 116 -8.36 24.38 6.42
N GLN A 117 -7.48 25.37 6.53
CA GLN A 117 -6.12 25.30 5.99
C GLN A 117 -5.30 24.15 6.60
N TYR A 118 -5.68 23.67 7.78
CA TYR A 118 -5.07 22.49 8.40
C TYR A 118 -5.08 21.27 7.46
N TYR A 119 -6.13 21.12 6.64
CA TYR A 119 -6.27 20.01 5.71
C TYR A 119 -5.68 20.29 4.33
N ARG A 120 -4.96 21.40 4.16
CA ARG A 120 -4.34 21.76 2.88
C ARG A 120 -3.48 20.61 2.39
N GLY A 121 -3.80 20.12 1.19
CA GLY A 121 -3.06 19.04 0.56
C GLY A 121 -3.48 17.62 0.94
N CYS A 122 -4.46 17.44 1.85
CA CYS A 122 -4.93 16.09 2.22
C CYS A 122 -5.47 15.30 1.02
N LEU A 123 -6.13 16.00 0.07
CA LEU A 123 -6.67 15.38 -1.14
C LEU A 123 -5.60 14.92 -2.14
N LEU A 124 -4.31 15.18 -1.89
CA LEU A 124 -3.23 14.62 -2.70
C LEU A 124 -3.32 13.09 -2.78
N LYS A 125 -3.72 12.45 -1.67
CA LYS A 125 -3.97 11.02 -1.55
C LYS A 125 -4.86 10.48 -2.67
N LEU A 126 -5.89 11.24 -3.05
CA LEU A 126 -6.86 10.81 -4.06
C LEU A 126 -6.26 10.67 -5.46
N SER A 127 -5.08 11.26 -5.71
CA SER A 127 -4.33 11.06 -6.96
C SER A 127 -3.92 9.59 -7.15
N ALA A 128 -3.96 8.76 -6.11
CA ALA A 128 -3.76 7.32 -6.22
C ALA A 128 -4.80 6.63 -7.13
N PHE A 129 -6.01 7.16 -7.25
CA PHE A 129 -7.02 6.65 -8.20
C PHE A 129 -6.63 6.91 -9.67
N ARG A 130 -5.74 7.89 -9.91
CA ARG A 130 -5.17 8.21 -11.23
C ARG A 130 -3.89 7.42 -11.55
N MET A 131 -3.49 6.45 -10.71
CA MET A 131 -2.25 5.70 -10.97
C MET A 131 -2.24 4.97 -12.32
N HIS A 132 -3.41 4.65 -12.88
CA HIS A 132 -3.54 4.07 -14.21
C HIS A 132 -3.08 5.01 -15.35
N GLU A 133 -3.12 6.34 -15.16
CA GLU A 133 -2.57 7.32 -16.11
C GLU A 133 -1.10 7.64 -15.79
N ILE A 134 -0.76 7.72 -14.51
CA ILE A 134 0.59 8.07 -14.03
C ILE A 134 1.58 6.96 -14.37
N ASP A 135 1.17 5.71 -14.16
CA ASP A 135 1.93 4.52 -14.49
C ASP A 135 0.99 3.40 -14.98
N PRO A 136 0.79 3.31 -16.31
CA PRO A 136 -0.08 2.32 -16.93
C PRO A 136 0.37 0.86 -16.72
N SER A 137 1.58 0.62 -16.20
CA SER A 137 2.03 -0.75 -15.87
C SER A 137 1.46 -1.29 -14.55
N LEU A 138 0.84 -0.42 -13.75
CA LEU A 138 0.25 -0.80 -12.47
C LEU A 138 -1.16 -1.36 -12.66
N ASN A 139 -1.43 -2.45 -11.94
CA ASN A 139 -2.72 -3.10 -11.82
C ASN A 139 -3.40 -2.78 -10.49
N ARG A 140 -2.65 -2.86 -9.38
CA ARG A 140 -3.20 -2.56 -8.04
C ARG A 140 -2.22 -1.74 -7.21
N VAL A 141 -2.76 -0.88 -6.36
CA VAL A 141 -1.95 -0.06 -5.44
C VAL A 141 -2.48 -0.16 -4.02
N VAL A 142 -1.58 -0.29 -3.04
CA VAL A 142 -1.91 -0.12 -1.62
C VAL A 142 -1.50 1.29 -1.22
N VAL A 143 -2.49 2.13 -0.93
CA VAL A 143 -2.30 3.50 -0.49
C VAL A 143 -2.30 3.54 1.03
N LEU A 144 -1.36 4.25 1.64
CA LEU A 144 -1.27 4.44 3.09
C LEU A 144 -1.16 5.92 3.45
N ASP A 145 -1.69 6.28 4.61
CA ASP A 145 -1.46 7.60 5.21
C ASP A 145 -0.01 7.74 5.67
N ALA A 146 0.51 8.96 5.54
CA ALA A 146 1.89 9.23 5.91
C ALA A 146 2.13 9.17 7.43
N ASP A 147 1.12 9.43 8.26
CA ASP A 147 1.22 9.47 9.72
C ASP A 147 0.91 8.13 10.39
N GLN A 148 1.49 7.06 9.85
CA GLN A 148 1.34 5.69 10.31
C GLN A 148 2.68 5.03 10.65
N LEU A 149 2.62 3.87 11.30
CA LEU A 149 3.76 2.97 11.55
C LEU A 149 3.37 1.54 11.14
N ILE A 150 4.04 1.00 10.12
CA ILE A 150 3.78 -0.36 9.60
C ILE A 150 4.51 -1.41 10.45
N LEU A 151 3.74 -2.22 11.17
CA LEU A 151 4.26 -3.24 12.09
C LEU A 151 4.45 -4.62 11.43
N LYS A 152 3.80 -4.88 10.31
CA LYS A 152 3.81 -6.19 9.64
C LYS A 152 3.89 -6.05 8.11
N ASN A 153 4.34 -7.12 7.45
CA ASN A 153 4.28 -7.21 5.99
C ASN A 153 2.80 -7.09 5.52
N LEU A 154 2.61 -6.35 4.42
CA LEU A 154 1.32 -6.05 3.80
C LEU A 154 1.20 -6.57 2.37
N ASP A 155 2.18 -7.35 1.88
CA ASP A 155 2.24 -7.77 0.47
C ASP A 155 1.05 -8.66 0.09
N HIS A 156 0.54 -9.46 1.04
CA HIS A 156 -0.62 -10.33 0.84
C HIS A 156 -1.91 -9.57 0.50
N LEU A 157 -1.97 -8.25 0.74
CA LEU A 157 -3.09 -7.42 0.29
C LEU A 157 -3.25 -7.46 -1.23
N PHE A 158 -2.14 -7.58 -1.99
CA PHE A 158 -2.21 -7.62 -3.44
C PHE A 158 -2.83 -8.91 -3.98
N ASP A 159 -2.83 -9.98 -3.17
CA ASP A 159 -3.38 -11.30 -3.51
C ASP A 159 -4.88 -11.45 -3.18
N LEU A 160 -5.49 -10.44 -2.55
CA LEU A 160 -6.93 -10.44 -2.30
C LEU A 160 -7.74 -10.55 -3.60
N PRO A 161 -8.98 -11.07 -3.56
CA PRO A 161 -9.84 -11.11 -4.76
C PRO A 161 -9.97 -9.74 -5.45
N PRO A 162 -10.18 -9.70 -6.78
CA PRO A 162 -10.41 -8.45 -7.50
C PRO A 162 -11.57 -7.65 -6.91
N ALA A 163 -11.33 -6.36 -6.68
CA ALA A 163 -12.30 -5.39 -6.16
C ALA A 163 -11.82 -3.99 -6.54
N ASP A 164 -12.75 -3.07 -6.78
CA ASP A 164 -12.45 -1.67 -7.08
C ASP A 164 -11.72 -0.99 -5.90
N LEU A 165 -12.20 -1.26 -4.69
CA LEU A 165 -11.65 -0.77 -3.43
C LEU A 165 -11.75 -1.84 -2.33
N VAL A 166 -10.66 -2.04 -1.59
CA VAL A 166 -10.65 -2.71 -0.29
C VAL A 166 -10.09 -1.77 0.75
N ALA A 167 -10.79 -1.57 1.86
CA ALA A 167 -10.38 -0.64 2.91
C ALA A 167 -10.84 -1.12 4.30
N PRO A 168 -10.14 -0.78 5.40
CA PRO A 168 -10.59 -1.10 6.74
C PRO A 168 -11.74 -0.18 7.17
N ARG A 169 -12.42 -0.59 8.24
CA ARG A 169 -13.44 0.24 8.90
C ARG A 169 -12.78 1.35 9.71
N ALA A 170 -13.35 2.55 9.65
CA ALA A 170 -13.05 3.63 10.59
C ALA A 170 -13.81 3.40 11.90
N TYR A 171 -13.47 2.33 12.61
CA TYR A 171 -14.23 1.83 13.76
C TYR A 171 -14.42 2.84 14.90
N TRP A 172 -13.63 3.93 14.92
CA TRP A 172 -13.71 5.02 15.89
C TRP A 172 -14.79 6.05 15.55
N LEU A 173 -15.36 5.99 14.34
CA LEU A 173 -16.49 6.83 13.91
C LEU A 173 -17.78 6.02 13.91
N ASP A 174 -17.83 5.01 13.03
CA ASP A 174 -18.98 4.13 12.83
C ASP A 174 -18.51 2.84 12.14
N ASP A 175 -19.14 1.71 12.45
CA ASP A 175 -18.75 0.41 11.88
C ASP A 175 -18.94 0.37 10.36
N SER A 176 -19.95 1.08 9.83
CA SER A 176 -20.21 1.19 8.39
C SER A 176 -19.31 2.20 7.67
N PHE A 177 -18.57 3.06 8.38
CA PHE A 177 -17.71 4.05 7.73
C PHE A 177 -16.35 3.43 7.36
N LEU A 178 -15.90 3.66 6.13
CA LEU A 178 -14.58 3.23 5.65
C LEU A 178 -13.50 4.21 6.09
N SER A 179 -12.32 3.69 6.41
CA SER A 179 -11.11 4.48 6.56
C SER A 179 -10.37 4.56 5.23
N SER A 180 -10.04 5.77 4.77
CA SER A 180 -9.17 5.99 3.61
C SER A 180 -7.67 5.91 3.97
N THR A 181 -7.34 5.60 5.22
CA THR A 181 -5.96 5.62 5.74
C THR A 181 -5.13 4.43 5.26
N LEU A 182 -5.81 3.36 4.79
CA LEU A 182 -5.23 2.25 4.05
C LEU A 182 -6.24 1.81 3.00
N MET A 183 -5.86 1.78 1.73
CA MET A 183 -6.74 1.37 0.63
C MET A 183 -5.99 0.50 -0.38
N LEU A 184 -6.51 -0.68 -0.69
CA LEU A 184 -6.15 -1.40 -1.92
C LEU A 184 -7.08 -0.92 -3.03
N ILE A 185 -6.50 -0.33 -4.08
CA ILE A 185 -7.24 0.25 -5.20
C ILE A 185 -6.85 -0.51 -6.46
N GLN A 186 -7.84 -0.84 -7.30
CA GLN A 186 -7.62 -1.18 -8.71
C GLN A 186 -7.93 0.06 -9.55
N PRO A 187 -6.93 0.94 -9.83
CA PRO A 187 -7.18 2.22 -10.46
C PRO A 187 -7.71 2.05 -11.89
N THR A 188 -8.78 2.75 -12.22
CA THR A 188 -9.35 2.77 -13.58
C THR A 188 -9.80 4.18 -13.96
N PRO A 189 -9.94 4.49 -15.27
CA PRO A 189 -10.47 5.78 -15.72
C PRO A 189 -11.84 6.11 -15.14
N LYS A 190 -12.69 5.09 -14.96
CA LYS A 190 -14.02 5.25 -14.36
C LYS A 190 -13.92 5.73 -12.91
N LEU A 191 -13.13 5.05 -12.08
CA LEU A 191 -12.99 5.41 -10.67
C LEU A 191 -12.39 6.81 -10.53
N TRP A 192 -11.40 7.14 -11.35
CA TRP A 192 -10.82 8.48 -11.34
C TRP A 192 -11.81 9.58 -11.70
N SER A 193 -12.62 9.38 -12.75
CA SER A 193 -13.68 10.32 -13.12
C SER A 193 -14.70 10.52 -11.99
N GLN A 194 -15.08 9.44 -11.29
CA GLN A 194 -15.97 9.53 -10.12
C GLN A 194 -15.35 10.35 -8.98
N ILE A 195 -14.08 10.13 -8.65
CA ILE A 195 -13.36 10.91 -7.64
C ILE A 195 -13.34 12.40 -8.00
N GLN A 196 -13.03 12.74 -9.26
CA GLN A 196 -13.01 14.13 -9.71
C GLN A 196 -14.39 14.79 -9.59
N GLN A 197 -15.46 14.08 -9.97
CA GLN A 197 -16.83 14.59 -9.86
C GLN A 197 -17.24 14.81 -8.40
N THR A 198 -16.96 13.86 -7.51
CA THR A 198 -17.29 13.98 -6.08
C THR A 198 -16.51 15.11 -5.42
N VAL A 199 -15.22 15.28 -5.75
CA VAL A 199 -14.40 16.37 -5.20
C VAL A 199 -14.88 17.74 -5.71
N ALA A 200 -15.31 17.84 -6.97
CA ALA A 200 -15.84 19.08 -7.52
C ALA A 200 -17.11 19.58 -6.81
N THR A 201 -17.88 18.68 -6.19
CA THR A 201 -19.09 19.00 -5.43
C THR A 201 -18.93 18.80 -3.93
N LEU A 202 -17.69 18.71 -3.43
CA LEU A 202 -17.42 18.38 -2.03
C LEU A 202 -17.88 19.53 -1.10
N PRO A 203 -18.74 19.24 -0.10
CA PRO A 203 -19.14 20.23 0.90
C PRO A 203 -17.96 20.74 1.75
N PRO A 204 -18.12 21.90 2.42
CA PRO A 204 -17.19 22.32 3.47
C PRO A 204 -17.01 21.22 4.53
N HIS A 205 -15.84 21.17 5.14
CA HIS A 205 -15.49 20.24 6.23
C HIS A 205 -15.49 18.74 5.85
N GLN A 206 -15.61 18.42 4.57
CA GLN A 206 -15.41 17.07 4.04
C GLN A 206 -14.06 16.96 3.32
N TYR A 207 -13.45 15.78 3.41
CA TYR A 207 -12.11 15.50 2.90
C TYR A 207 -12.06 14.12 2.22
N ASP A 208 -10.90 13.49 2.19
CA ASP A 208 -10.66 12.26 1.45
C ASP A 208 -11.48 11.08 1.97
N MET A 209 -11.69 10.94 3.28
CA MET A 209 -12.55 9.88 3.84
C MET A 209 -14.01 10.03 3.40
N ASP A 210 -14.53 11.26 3.35
CA ASP A 210 -15.91 11.53 2.92
C ASP A 210 -16.09 11.21 1.44
N VAL A 211 -15.12 11.59 0.59
CA VAL A 211 -15.12 11.26 -0.84
C VAL A 211 -15.15 9.75 -1.05
N VAL A 212 -14.30 9.01 -0.32
CA VAL A 212 -14.24 7.54 -0.41
C VAL A 212 -15.55 6.91 0.06
N ASN A 213 -16.14 7.37 1.16
CA ASN A 213 -17.40 6.82 1.65
C ASN A 213 -18.58 7.13 0.74
N ALA A 214 -18.64 8.33 0.15
CA ALA A 214 -19.69 8.69 -0.81
C ALA A 214 -19.71 7.79 -2.05
N LEU A 215 -18.55 7.27 -2.46
CA LEU A 215 -18.42 6.42 -3.64
C LEU A 215 -18.46 4.91 -3.33
N PHE A 216 -17.90 4.50 -2.19
CA PHE A 216 -17.58 3.10 -1.93
C PHE A 216 -18.12 2.57 -0.60
N GLY A 217 -18.77 3.38 0.24
CA GLY A 217 -19.20 2.98 1.58
C GLY A 217 -19.98 1.66 1.60
N ASP A 218 -20.92 1.49 0.66
CA ASP A 218 -21.75 0.29 0.57
C ASP A 218 -21.18 -0.82 -0.34
N LEU A 219 -20.10 -0.52 -1.08
CA LEU A 219 -19.58 -1.37 -2.16
C LEU A 219 -18.23 -2.00 -1.83
N ALA A 220 -17.43 -1.37 -0.97
CA ALA A 220 -16.06 -1.79 -0.71
C ALA A 220 -16.01 -3.10 0.08
N VAL A 221 -15.02 -3.93 -0.25
CA VAL A 221 -14.65 -5.07 0.59
C VAL A 221 -13.93 -4.52 1.83
N ARG A 222 -14.29 -5.02 3.01
CA ARG A 222 -13.79 -4.46 4.28
C ARG A 222 -12.66 -5.30 4.85
N LEU A 223 -11.52 -4.67 5.09
CA LEU A 223 -10.43 -5.29 5.86
C LEU A 223 -10.81 -5.37 7.36
N PRO A 224 -10.31 -6.38 8.08
CA PRO A 224 -10.38 -6.41 9.53
C PRO A 224 -9.84 -5.14 10.17
N GLY A 225 -10.37 -4.75 11.33
CA GLY A 225 -9.93 -3.54 12.04
C GLY A 225 -8.46 -3.59 12.47
N SER A 226 -7.85 -4.78 12.57
CA SER A 226 -6.43 -4.93 12.85
C SER A 226 -5.50 -4.35 11.77
N TYR A 227 -6.02 -4.02 10.59
CA TYR A 227 -5.24 -3.39 9.52
C TYR A 227 -4.92 -1.92 9.78
N ILE A 228 -5.70 -1.24 10.64
CA ILE A 228 -5.45 0.15 11.04
C ILE A 228 -5.91 0.30 12.49
N VAL A 229 -4.96 0.51 13.40
CA VAL A 229 -5.26 0.63 14.84
C VAL A 229 -4.79 2.00 15.33
N LEU A 230 -5.69 2.76 15.95
CA LEU A 230 -5.35 4.06 16.50
C LEU A 230 -4.46 3.91 17.73
N ASN A 231 -3.37 4.69 17.80
CA ASN A 231 -2.48 4.60 18.95
C ASN A 231 -3.08 5.18 20.25
N ASN A 232 -4.19 5.92 20.20
CA ASN A 232 -4.84 6.42 21.41
C ASN A 232 -5.40 5.32 22.31
N HIS A 233 -5.55 4.08 21.83
CA HIS A 233 -5.87 2.94 22.69
C HIS A 233 -4.86 2.74 23.83
N TRP A 234 -3.58 3.01 23.58
CA TRP A 234 -2.52 2.96 24.60
C TRP A 234 -2.39 4.25 25.42
N GLU A 235 -3.03 5.34 24.98
CA GLU A 235 -3.17 6.56 25.79
C GLU A 235 -4.33 6.41 26.79
N ASP A 236 -5.47 5.94 26.30
CA ASP A 236 -6.75 5.95 27.00
C ASP A 236 -7.05 4.64 27.74
N TRP A 237 -6.18 3.63 27.62
CA TRP A 237 -6.40 2.27 28.14
C TRP A 237 -7.70 1.64 27.63
N THR A 238 -7.92 1.72 26.32
CA THR A 238 -9.12 1.22 25.65
C THR A 238 -8.79 0.19 24.59
N LEU A 239 -9.78 -0.63 24.21
CA LEU A 239 -9.68 -1.58 23.10
C LEU A 239 -10.71 -1.23 22.02
N PRO A 240 -10.38 -1.45 20.74
CA PRO A 240 -11.32 -1.19 19.67
C PRO A 240 -12.47 -2.21 19.66
N PRO A 241 -13.64 -1.86 19.11
CA PRO A 241 -14.82 -2.74 19.12
C PRO A 241 -14.61 -4.11 18.44
N TRP A 242 -13.71 -4.19 17.46
CA TRP A 242 -13.40 -5.43 16.74
C TRP A 242 -12.44 -6.37 17.49
N PHE A 243 -11.80 -5.90 18.57
CA PHE A 243 -10.82 -6.68 19.30
C PHE A 243 -11.45 -7.92 19.96
N THR A 244 -10.77 -9.05 19.81
CA THR A 244 -11.14 -10.33 20.43
C THR A 244 -9.93 -10.97 21.12
N PRO A 245 -10.13 -11.59 22.31
CA PRO A 245 -11.39 -11.74 23.05
C PRO A 245 -11.94 -10.41 23.60
N LYS A 246 -13.25 -10.36 23.87
CA LYS A 246 -13.85 -9.19 24.53
C LYS A 246 -13.28 -9.09 25.94
N ALA A 247 -12.61 -7.98 26.24
CA ALA A 247 -12.01 -7.75 27.55
C ALA A 247 -12.80 -6.70 28.36
N SER A 248 -12.39 -6.56 29.62
CA SER A 248 -12.85 -5.53 30.55
C SER A 248 -12.52 -4.11 30.09
N GLN A 249 -13.26 -3.14 30.61
CA GLN A 249 -12.99 -1.71 30.46
C GLN A 249 -12.76 -1.13 31.86
N PRO A 250 -11.61 -0.48 32.15
CA PRO A 250 -10.49 -0.23 31.24
C PRO A 250 -9.74 -1.50 30.82
N ALA A 251 -9.00 -1.41 29.72
CA ALA A 251 -8.15 -2.49 29.22
C ALA A 251 -7.01 -2.77 30.21
N SER A 252 -6.62 -4.04 30.36
CA SER A 252 -5.40 -4.40 31.08
C SER A 252 -4.15 -4.15 30.22
N ALA A 253 -2.97 -4.15 30.84
CA ALA A 253 -1.71 -4.09 30.11
C ALA A 253 -1.56 -5.27 29.12
N GLU A 254 -1.97 -6.47 29.54
CA GLU A 254 -1.95 -7.68 28.70
C GLU A 254 -2.89 -7.54 27.49
N ASP A 255 -4.07 -6.94 27.67
CA ASP A 255 -4.98 -6.68 26.54
C ASP A 255 -4.34 -5.74 25.50
N LEU A 256 -3.63 -4.70 25.97
CA LEU A 256 -2.94 -3.74 25.10
C LEU A 256 -1.70 -4.33 24.41
N ASP A 257 -1.02 -5.28 25.05
CA ASP A 257 0.04 -6.08 24.44
C ASP A 257 -0.53 -6.97 23.33
N HIS A 258 -1.65 -7.64 23.59
CA HIS A 258 -2.36 -8.45 22.59
C HIS A 258 -2.91 -7.61 21.44
N LEU A 259 -3.39 -6.40 21.69
CA LEU A 259 -3.81 -5.46 20.65
C LEU A 259 -2.64 -5.12 19.72
N LEU A 260 -1.46 -4.81 20.27
CA LEU A 260 -0.28 -4.50 19.47
C LEU A 260 0.14 -5.72 18.63
N ALA A 261 0.14 -6.90 19.24
CA ALA A 261 0.49 -8.15 18.57
C ALA A 261 -0.44 -8.48 17.40
N GLN A 262 -1.72 -8.09 17.44
CA GLN A 262 -2.67 -8.28 16.34
C GLN A 262 -2.58 -7.20 15.26
N SER A 263 -2.10 -6.00 15.60
CA SER A 263 -2.05 -4.83 14.72
C SER A 263 -1.09 -5.00 13.53
N TYR A 264 -1.51 -4.57 12.34
CA TYR A 264 -0.65 -4.47 11.16
C TYR A 264 -0.09 -3.08 10.96
N VAL A 265 -0.89 -2.05 11.22
CA VAL A 265 -0.52 -0.64 11.08
C VAL A 265 -1.05 0.16 12.25
N ILE A 266 -0.20 0.99 12.84
CA ILE A 266 -0.59 1.96 13.86
C ILE A 266 -0.82 3.32 13.19
N HIS A 267 -1.92 3.99 13.54
CA HIS A 267 -2.22 5.36 13.09
C HIS A 267 -2.06 6.35 14.25
N PHE A 268 -1.20 7.36 14.07
CA PHE A 268 -0.87 8.32 15.13
C PHE A 268 -1.97 9.38 15.32
N THR A 269 -2.77 9.21 16.37
CA THR A 269 -3.84 10.10 16.83
C THR A 269 -3.62 10.65 18.25
N ALA A 270 -2.96 9.88 19.12
CA ALA A 270 -2.62 10.25 20.49
C ALA A 270 -1.45 11.25 20.55
N VAL A 271 -1.54 12.21 21.50
CA VAL A 271 -0.56 13.27 21.80
C VAL A 271 -0.30 14.29 20.68
N GLY A 272 -0.21 13.82 19.43
CA GLY A 272 0.14 14.58 18.25
C GLY A 272 0.75 13.67 17.19
N LYS A 273 1.49 14.25 16.25
CA LYS A 273 2.25 13.50 15.24
C LYS A 273 3.63 13.14 15.78
N PRO A 274 4.23 12.01 15.40
CA PRO A 274 5.42 11.47 16.07
C PRO A 274 6.69 12.34 15.88
N TRP A 275 6.69 13.26 14.91
CA TRP A 275 7.72 14.28 14.74
C TRP A 275 7.57 15.50 15.65
N LYS A 276 6.45 15.65 16.38
CA LYS A 276 6.12 16.87 17.12
C LYS A 276 6.86 17.00 18.46
N TYR A 277 7.09 15.88 19.13
CA TYR A 277 7.67 15.82 20.46
C TYR A 277 8.72 14.71 20.54
N ASP A 278 9.74 14.90 21.36
CA ASP A 278 10.63 13.83 21.78
C ASP A 278 9.97 12.92 22.83
N ILE A 279 10.57 11.74 23.08
CA ILE A 279 10.01 10.74 23.98
C ILE A 279 9.86 11.26 25.41
N TRP A 280 10.81 12.08 25.86
CA TRP A 280 10.77 12.65 27.21
C TRP A 280 9.57 13.58 27.37
N THR A 281 9.35 14.49 26.43
CA THR A 281 8.20 15.40 26.39
C THR A 281 6.88 14.63 26.34
N VAL A 282 6.80 13.54 25.56
CA VAL A 282 5.60 12.68 25.54
C VAL A 282 5.37 12.08 26.93
N SER A 283 6.42 11.58 27.60
CA SER A 283 6.31 10.99 28.94
C SER A 283 5.86 12.01 30.00
N GLU A 284 6.28 13.26 29.90
CA GLU A 284 5.84 14.34 30.81
C GLU A 284 4.41 14.77 30.56
N LEU A 285 4.02 14.93 29.28
CA LEU A 285 2.66 15.31 28.90
C LEU A 285 1.63 14.24 29.26
N LYS A 286 2.06 12.98 29.29
CA LYS A 286 1.21 11.81 29.39
C LYS A 286 1.79 10.76 30.35
N PRO A 287 1.87 11.05 31.67
CA PRO A 287 2.58 10.20 32.63
C PRO A 287 1.90 8.85 32.91
N ASN A 288 0.62 8.70 32.57
CA ASN A 288 -0.19 7.51 32.89
C ASN A 288 -0.48 6.62 31.67
N VAL A 289 0.19 6.84 30.54
CA VAL A 289 -0.04 6.05 29.32
C VAL A 289 0.62 4.68 29.43
N HIS A 290 0.13 3.75 28.62
CA HIS A 290 0.78 2.46 28.50
C HIS A 290 2.20 2.62 27.91
N PRO A 291 3.24 1.92 28.43
CA PRO A 291 4.61 2.04 27.92
C PRO A 291 4.75 1.75 26.41
N LEU A 292 3.85 0.94 25.83
CA LEU A 292 3.84 0.69 24.39
C LEU A 292 3.56 1.95 23.57
N LEU A 293 2.83 2.94 24.08
CA LEU A 293 2.67 4.23 23.38
C LEU A 293 4.03 4.90 23.19
N LEU A 294 4.85 4.93 24.25
CA LEU A 294 6.21 5.49 24.19
C LEU A 294 7.10 4.69 23.24
N ARG A 295 7.01 3.35 23.25
CA ARG A 295 7.76 2.51 22.31
C ARG A 295 7.38 2.73 20.85
N GLN A 296 6.09 2.93 20.55
CA GLN A 296 5.63 3.25 19.19
C GLN A 296 6.24 4.58 18.69
N TRP A 297 6.31 5.59 19.56
CA TRP A 297 6.99 6.85 19.25
C TRP A 297 8.51 6.66 19.12
N GLU A 298 9.12 5.91 20.02
CA GLU A 298 10.56 5.65 20.05
C GLU A 298 11.01 4.94 18.77
N GLU A 299 10.31 3.88 18.37
CA GLU A 299 10.56 3.15 17.13
C GLU A 299 10.47 4.05 15.90
N TRP A 300 9.40 4.85 15.79
CA TRP A 300 9.26 5.81 14.69
C TRP A 300 10.42 6.82 14.68
N ARG A 301 10.80 7.38 15.84
CA ARG A 301 11.83 8.42 15.94
C ARG A 301 13.23 7.89 15.69
N LEU A 302 13.56 6.69 16.15
CA LEU A 302 14.85 6.04 15.89
C LEU A 302 15.05 5.83 14.39
N ILE A 303 14.04 5.29 13.69
CA ILE A 303 14.11 5.12 12.24
C ILE A 303 14.20 6.48 11.55
N ALA A 304 13.40 7.46 11.98
CA ALA A 304 13.38 8.79 11.39
C ALA A 304 14.74 9.51 11.51
N LEU A 305 15.45 9.36 12.64
CA LEU A 305 16.81 9.90 12.83
C LEU A 305 17.83 9.26 11.87
N GLU A 306 17.61 8.02 11.44
CA GLU A 306 18.45 7.32 10.48
C GLU A 306 18.14 7.75 9.03
N VAL A 307 16.86 7.80 8.65
CA VAL A 307 16.45 7.89 7.24
C VAL A 307 16.06 9.30 6.78
N CYS A 308 15.66 10.17 7.69
CA CYS A 308 15.22 11.53 7.34
C CYS A 308 16.39 12.50 7.22
N PRO A 309 16.34 13.47 6.28
CA PRO A 309 17.26 14.59 6.29
C PRO A 309 17.27 15.34 7.63
N LYS A 310 18.46 15.80 8.05
CA LYS A 310 18.66 16.58 9.27
C LYS A 310 17.78 17.85 9.32
N GLY A 311 17.48 18.29 10.54
CA GLY A 311 16.78 19.55 10.86
C GLY A 311 15.26 19.43 11.03
N LEU A 312 14.70 18.23 10.93
CA LEU A 312 13.32 17.97 11.41
C LEU A 312 13.34 17.40 12.83
N LEU A 313 14.27 16.48 13.09
CA LEU A 313 14.49 15.82 14.37
C LEU A 313 15.96 16.01 14.74
N ASP A 314 16.22 16.42 15.97
CA ASP A 314 17.58 16.64 16.47
C ASP A 314 17.98 15.63 17.56
N HIS A 315 17.00 14.93 18.14
CA HIS A 315 17.16 13.96 19.20
C HIS A 315 15.97 13.01 19.29
N LEU A 316 16.15 11.93 20.06
CA LEU A 316 15.12 10.94 20.37
C LEU A 316 14.03 11.55 21.25
#